data_AF-A0A6V7XBC5-F1
#
_entry.id   AF-A0A6V7XBC5-F1
#
_cell.length_a   1.000
_cell.length_b   1.000
_cell.length_c   1.000
_cell.angle_alpha   90.00
_cell.angle_beta   90.00
_cell.angle_gamma   90.00
#
_symmetry.space_group_name_H-M   'P 1'
#
loop_
_entity.id
_entity.type
_entity.pdbx_description
1 polymer ?
#
loop_
_entity_poly.entity_id
_entity_poly.type
_entity_poly.pdbx_seq_one_letter_code
_entity_poly.pdbx_strand_id
1 'polypeptide(L)'
;MDKIFLLFGSILFFSIFKNVTTSEGVYLWATWYRISTFKCLKEKYSKEFVIILANYYDTGRVDLDAELNIINARAAGIENVDIYINPCVKPSTEYELCGNGSGSITKVLDYLNDNNIKFGRVWFRVDLTSEWMSKPFWMDKNKTSNIEFIEANLLYF
;
A
#
# COMPACT_ATOMS: atom_id res chain seq x y z
N MET A 1 55.44 -6.73 -15.15
CA MET A 1 53.97 -6.81 -15.41
C MET A 1 53.26 -7.68 -14.36
N ASP A 2 53.73 -7.58 -13.12
CA ASP A 2 53.07 -7.01 -11.95
C ASP A 2 51.73 -7.59 -11.55
N LYS A 3 51.82 -8.60 -10.68
CA LYS A 3 50.73 -9.16 -9.85
C LYS A 3 49.86 -8.11 -9.13
N ILE A 4 50.39 -6.88 -8.97
CA ILE A 4 49.68 -5.71 -8.44
C ILE A 4 48.53 -5.25 -9.36
N PHE A 5 48.69 -5.32 -10.68
CA PHE A 5 47.63 -4.96 -11.64
C PHE A 5 46.47 -5.97 -11.63
N LEU A 6 46.77 -7.25 -11.44
CA LEU A 6 45.74 -8.30 -11.31
C LEU A 6 44.96 -8.18 -10.00
N LEU A 7 45.59 -7.76 -8.91
CA LEU A 7 44.92 -7.53 -7.62
C LEU A 7 44.01 -6.28 -7.67
N PHE A 8 44.47 -5.19 -8.28
CA PHE A 8 43.65 -3.99 -8.44
C PHE A 8 42.46 -4.21 -9.37
N GLY A 9 42.64 -4.97 -10.46
CA GLY A 9 41.55 -5.30 -11.38
C GLY A 9 40.46 -6.18 -10.74
N SER A 10 40.84 -7.11 -9.86
CA SER A 10 39.87 -8.00 -9.18
C SER A 10 39.09 -7.28 -8.07
N ILE A 11 39.70 -6.37 -7.31
CA ILE A 11 39.00 -5.55 -6.31
C ILE A 11 37.98 -4.59 -6.97
N LEU A 12 38.33 -4.03 -8.14
CA LEU A 12 37.39 -3.19 -8.90
C LEU A 12 36.19 -4.01 -9.42
N PHE A 13 36.42 -5.24 -9.89
CA PHE A 13 35.36 -6.09 -10.45
C PHE A 13 34.33 -6.53 -9.41
N PHE A 14 34.75 -6.82 -8.17
CA PHE A 14 33.82 -7.17 -7.07
C PHE A 14 33.08 -5.96 -6.49
N SER A 15 33.61 -4.74 -6.63
CA SER A 15 32.96 -3.51 -6.14
C SER A 15 31.78 -3.05 -7.02
N ILE A 16 31.65 -3.59 -8.24
CA ILE A 16 30.58 -3.22 -9.19
C ILE A 16 29.29 -4.01 -8.91
N PHE A 17 29.37 -5.15 -8.22
CA PHE A 17 28.20 -5.90 -7.78
C PHE A 17 27.80 -5.46 -6.38
N LYS A 18 27.31 -4.21 -6.24
CA LYS A 18 26.46 -3.88 -5.09
C LYS A 18 25.29 -4.86 -5.13
N ASN A 19 25.21 -5.75 -4.15
CA ASN A 19 24.05 -6.64 -3.99
C ASN A 19 22.80 -5.77 -3.94
N VAL A 20 21.99 -5.81 -5.00
CA VAL A 20 20.67 -5.21 -5.00
C VAL A 20 19.82 -6.14 -4.16
N THR A 21 19.68 -5.83 -2.87
CA THR A 21 18.74 -6.52 -2.00
C THR A 21 17.34 -6.02 -2.36
N THR A 22 16.58 -6.86 -3.05
CA THR A 22 15.17 -6.59 -3.34
C THR A 22 14.35 -6.96 -2.11
N SER A 23 13.70 -5.97 -1.51
CA SER A 23 12.76 -6.21 -0.42
C SER A 23 11.47 -6.84 -0.97
N GLU A 24 11.08 -7.99 -0.46
CA GLU A 24 9.80 -8.61 -0.79
C GLU A 24 8.74 -8.29 0.25
N GLY A 25 7.54 -7.96 -0.21
CA GLY A 25 6.39 -7.72 0.65
C GLY A 25 5.13 -8.39 0.12
N VAL A 26 4.04 -8.22 0.86
CA VAL A 26 2.71 -8.71 0.47
C VAL A 26 1.66 -7.64 0.75
N TYR A 27 0.68 -7.49 -0.13
CA TYR A 27 -0.50 -6.69 0.16
C TYR A 27 -1.66 -7.61 0.57
N LEU A 28 -2.50 -7.15 1.50
CA LEU A 28 -3.53 -7.95 2.14
C LEU A 28 -4.92 -7.38 1.88
N TRP A 29 -5.90 -8.26 1.65
CA TRP A 29 -7.29 -7.87 1.40
C TRP A 29 -8.08 -7.65 2.70
N ALA A 30 -9.35 -7.21 2.58
CA ALA A 30 -10.28 -6.97 3.68
C ALA A 30 -10.64 -8.26 4.45
N THR A 31 -9.77 -8.66 5.37
CA THR A 31 -10.04 -9.70 6.35
C THR A 31 -9.11 -9.54 7.55
N TRP A 32 -9.57 -9.97 8.71
CA TRP A 32 -8.75 -10.01 9.90
C TRP A 32 -7.73 -11.16 9.87
N TYR A 33 -6.45 -10.83 10.05
CA TYR A 33 -5.34 -11.78 10.14
C TYR A 33 -4.76 -11.84 11.55
N ARG A 34 -4.47 -13.05 12.01
CA ARG A 34 -3.85 -13.29 13.34
C ARG A 34 -2.34 -13.01 13.30
N ILE A 35 -1.75 -12.73 14.46
CA ILE A 35 -0.29 -12.59 14.65
C ILE A 35 0.47 -13.80 14.07
N SER A 36 -0.06 -15.02 14.21
CA SER A 36 0.56 -16.24 13.66
C SER A 36 0.67 -16.23 12.14
N THR A 37 -0.26 -15.58 11.44
CA THR A 37 -0.20 -15.42 9.98
C THR A 37 0.96 -14.51 9.60
N PHE A 38 1.12 -13.38 10.29
CA PHE A 38 2.22 -12.46 10.04
C PHE A 38 3.58 -13.05 10.41
N LYS A 39 3.66 -13.83 11.49
CA LYS A 39 4.87 -14.60 11.82
C LYS A 39 5.23 -15.58 10.71
N CYS A 40 4.25 -16.30 10.17
CA CYS A 40 4.45 -17.18 9.02
C CYS A 40 4.99 -16.41 7.80
N LEU A 41 4.41 -15.26 7.47
CA LEU A 41 4.90 -14.41 6.36
C LEU A 41 6.35 -13.97 6.56
N LYS A 42 6.70 -13.53 7.78
CA LYS A 42 8.05 -13.06 8.11
C LYS A 42 9.07 -14.20 8.11
N GLU A 43 8.79 -15.28 8.84
CA GLU A 43 9.75 -16.34 9.13
C GLU A 43 9.88 -17.35 7.99
N LYS A 44 8.78 -17.69 7.31
CA LYS A 44 8.75 -18.73 6.28
C LYS A 44 8.90 -18.17 4.86
N TYR A 45 8.41 -16.96 4.62
CA TYR A 45 8.38 -16.34 3.30
C TYR A 45 9.24 -15.07 3.21
N SER A 46 10.02 -14.78 4.25
CA SER A 46 10.98 -13.67 4.30
C SER A 46 10.37 -12.33 3.88
N LYS A 47 9.10 -12.08 4.22
CA LYS A 47 8.43 -10.82 3.87
C LYS A 47 8.88 -9.71 4.82
N GLU A 48 9.46 -8.66 4.22
CA GLU A 48 10.06 -7.52 4.92
C GLU A 48 9.07 -6.38 5.16
N PHE A 49 7.98 -6.35 4.39
CA PHE A 49 6.90 -5.39 4.55
C PHE A 49 5.53 -5.96 4.21
N VAL A 50 4.48 -5.36 4.77
CA VAL A 50 3.09 -5.64 4.42
C VAL A 50 2.36 -4.35 4.06
N ILE A 51 1.43 -4.41 3.11
CA ILE A 51 0.53 -3.31 2.76
C ILE A 51 -0.91 -3.73 3.08
N ILE A 52 -1.54 -3.07 4.03
CA ILE A 52 -2.86 -3.45 4.56
C ILE A 52 -3.95 -2.61 3.91
N LEU A 53 -5.03 -3.24 3.47
CA LEU A 53 -6.20 -2.51 2.99
C LEU A 53 -6.82 -1.71 4.11
N ALA A 54 -7.07 -0.42 3.87
CA ALA A 54 -7.64 0.47 4.88
C ALA A 54 -9.06 0.96 4.58
N ASN A 55 -9.62 0.64 3.39
CA ASN A 55 -11.00 0.94 3.08
C ASN A 55 -11.63 0.02 2.03
N TYR A 56 -12.96 -0.07 2.05
CA TYR A 56 -13.72 -0.76 1.01
C TYR A 56 -13.83 0.10 -0.24
N TYR A 57 -13.49 -0.47 -1.39
CA TYR A 57 -13.41 0.26 -2.67
C TYR A 57 -14.78 0.72 -3.20
N ASP A 58 -15.85 0.01 -2.85
CA ASP A 58 -17.22 0.21 -3.33
C ASP A 58 -18.01 1.21 -2.48
N THR A 59 -17.70 1.28 -1.18
CA THR A 59 -18.39 2.14 -0.22
C THR A 59 -17.53 3.28 0.32
N GLY A 60 -16.21 3.24 0.13
CA GLY A 60 -15.27 4.21 0.68
C GLY A 60 -15.18 4.19 2.20
N ARG A 61 -15.86 3.25 2.87
CA ARG A 61 -15.85 3.08 4.32
C ARG A 61 -14.52 2.55 4.79
N VAL A 62 -14.08 3.00 5.96
CA VAL A 62 -12.90 2.46 6.64
C VAL A 62 -13.06 0.96 6.84
N ASP A 63 -11.99 0.22 6.56
CA ASP A 63 -11.89 -1.20 6.93
C ASP A 63 -11.43 -1.27 8.38
N LEU A 64 -12.34 -1.67 9.28
CA LEU A 64 -12.05 -1.73 10.72
C LEU A 64 -11.02 -2.81 11.06
N ASP A 65 -10.84 -3.82 10.20
CA ASP A 65 -9.81 -4.83 10.40
C ASP A 65 -8.40 -4.27 10.12
N ALA A 66 -8.28 -3.13 9.43
CA ALA A 66 -6.99 -2.51 9.10
C ALA A 66 -6.18 -2.19 10.37
N GLU A 67 -6.83 -1.62 11.38
CA GLU A 67 -6.22 -1.32 12.69
C GLU A 67 -5.64 -2.59 13.33
N LEU A 68 -6.46 -3.63 13.45
CA LEU A 68 -6.04 -4.89 14.07
C LEU A 68 -4.93 -5.58 13.28
N ASN A 69 -4.99 -5.51 11.95
CA ASN A 69 -3.96 -6.06 11.08
C ASN A 69 -2.62 -5.33 11.23
N ILE A 70 -2.64 -3.99 11.38
CA ILE A 70 -1.42 -3.20 11.60
C ILE A 70 -0.78 -3.59 12.94
N ILE A 71 -1.59 -3.66 13.99
CA ILE A 71 -1.15 -4.08 15.33
C ILE A 71 -0.57 -5.49 15.29
N ASN A 72 -1.28 -6.43 14.66
CA ASN A 72 -0.86 -7.83 14.58
C ASN A 72 0.42 -8.03 13.75
N ALA A 73 0.58 -7.29 12.65
CA ALA A 73 1.79 -7.32 11.84
C ALA A 73 3.02 -6.84 12.63
N ARG A 74 2.89 -5.71 13.34
CA ARG A 74 3.96 -5.21 14.21
C ARG A 74 4.26 -6.15 15.37
N ALA A 75 3.25 -6.73 16.01
CA ALA A 75 3.41 -7.71 17.07
C ALA A 75 4.10 -9.01 16.59
N ALA A 76 4.01 -9.33 15.30
CA ALA A 76 4.77 -10.41 14.65
C ALA A 76 6.20 -10.00 14.24
N GLY A 77 6.57 -8.75 14.46
CA GLY A 77 7.90 -8.21 14.16
C GLY A 77 8.07 -7.72 12.72
N ILE A 78 7.00 -7.49 11.96
CA ILE A 78 7.11 -6.80 10.66
C ILE A 78 7.17 -5.30 10.96
N GLU A 79 8.30 -4.65 10.67
CA GLU A 79 8.52 -3.24 10.99
C GLU A 79 7.91 -2.30 9.95
N ASN A 80 7.99 -2.69 8.69
CA ASN A 80 7.46 -1.93 7.56
C ASN A 80 6.00 -2.34 7.32
N VAL A 81 5.08 -1.61 7.94
CA VAL A 81 3.64 -1.83 7.82
C VAL A 81 3.03 -0.61 7.15
N ASP A 82 2.75 -0.74 5.86
CA ASP A 82 2.12 0.27 5.03
C ASP A 82 0.61 0.03 4.95
N ILE A 83 -0.12 1.03 4.45
CA ILE A 83 -1.55 0.88 4.12
C ILE A 83 -1.80 1.18 2.65
N TYR A 84 -2.85 0.62 2.09
CA TYR A 84 -3.39 1.09 0.83
C TYR A 84 -4.86 1.46 0.93
N ILE A 85 -5.21 2.52 0.21
CA ILE A 85 -6.54 3.12 0.16
C ILE A 85 -7.01 3.09 -1.30
N ASN A 86 -8.25 2.71 -1.52
CA ASN A 86 -8.95 2.83 -2.79
C ASN A 86 -9.74 4.15 -2.76
N PRO A 87 -9.36 5.21 -3.50
CA PRO A 87 -10.13 6.45 -3.49
C PRO A 87 -11.52 6.20 -4.08
N CYS A 88 -12.56 6.49 -3.30
CA CYS A 88 -13.94 6.21 -3.67
C CYS A 88 -14.54 7.31 -4.54
N VAL A 89 -14.25 7.29 -5.84
CA VAL A 89 -14.57 8.38 -6.78
C VAL A 89 -15.96 8.32 -7.39
N LYS A 90 -16.71 7.22 -7.25
CA LYS A 90 -17.99 7.03 -7.94
C LYS A 90 -19.16 6.73 -7.00
N PRO A 91 -20.27 7.45 -7.08
CA PRO A 91 -21.48 7.12 -6.32
C PRO A 91 -21.94 5.68 -6.58
N SER A 92 -22.07 4.89 -5.51
CA SER A 92 -22.77 3.61 -5.54
C SER A 92 -24.26 3.86 -5.31
N THR A 93 -25.10 3.27 -6.14
CA THR A 93 -26.57 3.36 -6.03
C THR A 93 -27.14 2.34 -5.04
N GLU A 94 -26.39 1.29 -4.70
CA GLU A 94 -26.78 0.29 -3.69
C GLU A 94 -26.35 0.68 -2.28
N TYR A 95 -25.27 1.47 -2.16
CA TYR A 95 -24.68 1.86 -0.89
C TYR A 95 -24.36 3.36 -0.96
N GLU A 96 -25.21 4.22 -0.37
CA GLU A 96 -25.25 5.70 -0.47
C GLU A 96 -23.99 6.45 0.04
N LEU A 97 -22.76 5.98 -0.20
CA LEU A 97 -21.56 6.44 0.51
C LEU A 97 -20.30 6.62 -0.35
N CYS A 98 -20.39 6.64 -1.67
CA CYS A 98 -19.21 6.85 -2.53
C CYS A 98 -19.39 8.04 -3.49
N GLY A 99 -18.31 8.53 -4.12
CA GLY A 99 -18.32 9.70 -5.01
C GLY A 99 -17.44 10.86 -4.54
N ASN A 100 -16.76 10.71 -3.40
CA ASN A 100 -15.79 11.67 -2.89
C ASN A 100 -14.51 10.94 -2.48
N GLY A 101 -13.55 10.86 -3.40
CA GLY A 101 -12.29 10.15 -3.18
C GLY A 101 -11.50 10.74 -2.01
N SER A 102 -11.48 12.06 -1.84
CA SER A 102 -10.65 12.72 -0.84
C SER A 102 -11.29 12.56 0.52
N GLY A 103 -12.61 12.72 0.59
CA GLY A 103 -13.39 12.37 1.76
C GLY A 103 -13.16 10.92 2.21
N SER A 104 -13.02 9.97 1.28
CA SER A 104 -12.69 8.58 1.65
C SER A 104 -11.27 8.42 2.18
N ILE A 105 -10.28 9.12 1.61
CA ILE A 105 -8.90 9.07 2.09
C ILE A 105 -8.80 9.72 3.47
N THR A 106 -9.29 10.94 3.62
CA THR A 106 -9.28 11.70 4.88
C THR A 106 -9.95 10.92 6.00
N LYS A 107 -11.13 10.31 5.77
CA LYS A 107 -11.81 9.48 6.78
C LYS A 107 -10.96 8.31 7.28
N VAL A 108 -10.18 7.67 6.41
CA VAL A 108 -9.31 6.56 6.78
C VAL A 108 -8.14 7.05 7.62
N LEU A 109 -7.49 8.14 7.17
CA LEU A 109 -6.34 8.70 7.86
C LEU A 109 -6.74 9.26 9.23
N ASP A 110 -7.86 9.98 9.30
CA ASP A 110 -8.44 10.48 10.54
C ASP A 110 -8.75 9.32 11.50
N TYR A 111 -9.44 8.27 11.01
CA TYR A 111 -9.74 7.09 11.83
C TYR A 111 -8.47 6.46 12.41
N LEU A 112 -7.46 6.20 11.59
CA LEU A 112 -6.22 5.57 12.06
C LEU A 112 -5.44 6.49 13.00
N ASN A 113 -5.44 7.80 12.74
CA ASN A 113 -4.81 8.79 13.60
C ASN A 113 -5.51 8.90 14.97
N ASP A 114 -6.85 8.99 14.98
CA ASP A 114 -7.67 9.10 16.19
C ASP A 114 -7.53 7.85 17.08
N ASN A 115 -7.31 6.69 16.47
CA ASN A 115 -7.00 5.42 17.16
C ASN A 115 -5.49 5.22 17.42
N ASN A 116 -4.67 6.25 17.21
CA ASN A 116 -3.22 6.23 17.46
C ASN A 116 -2.44 5.14 16.69
N ILE A 117 -2.96 4.72 15.54
CA ILE A 117 -2.36 3.66 14.72
C ILE A 117 -1.25 4.26 13.85
N LYS A 118 -0.05 3.67 13.94
CA LYS A 118 1.14 4.09 13.18
C LYS A 118 1.44 3.14 12.03
N PHE A 119 1.37 3.67 10.82
CA PHE A 119 1.75 2.99 9.58
C PHE A 119 2.88 3.75 8.88
N GLY A 120 3.49 3.12 7.88
CA GLY A 120 4.54 3.69 7.05
C GLY A 120 3.94 4.50 5.90
N ARG A 121 4.11 4.01 4.68
CA ARG A 121 3.63 4.66 3.46
C ARG A 121 2.12 4.41 3.26
N VAL A 122 1.45 5.42 2.70
CA VAL A 122 0.11 5.30 2.12
C VAL A 122 0.25 5.03 0.63
N TRP A 123 -0.37 3.95 0.16
CA TRP A 123 -0.47 3.59 -1.25
C TRP A 123 -1.89 3.86 -1.75
N PHE A 124 -2.03 4.37 -2.97
CA PHE A 124 -3.34 4.47 -3.62
C PHE A 124 -3.50 3.37 -4.65
N ARG A 125 -4.55 2.57 -4.48
CA ARG A 125 -4.97 1.61 -5.50
C ARG A 125 -5.94 2.29 -6.44
N VAL A 126 -5.47 2.54 -7.66
CA VAL A 126 -6.20 3.21 -8.73
C VAL A 126 -6.47 2.18 -9.83
N ASP A 127 -7.70 1.65 -9.84
CA ASP A 127 -8.15 0.73 -10.88
C ASP A 127 -9.02 1.50 -11.89
N LEU A 128 -8.67 1.43 -13.17
CA LEU A 128 -9.40 2.13 -14.24
C LEU A 128 -10.71 1.39 -14.60
N THR A 129 -10.65 0.05 -14.66
CA THR A 129 -11.74 -0.87 -15.01
C THR A 129 -11.33 -2.28 -14.59
N SER A 130 -12.25 -3.10 -14.09
CA SER A 130 -12.06 -4.57 -14.13
C SER A 130 -13.08 -5.16 -15.11
N GLU A 131 -12.68 -6.18 -15.87
CA GLU A 131 -13.57 -6.88 -16.81
C GLU A 131 -14.80 -7.50 -16.13
N TRP A 132 -14.72 -7.71 -14.81
CA TRP A 132 -15.78 -8.25 -13.96
C TRP A 132 -16.79 -7.20 -13.49
N MET A 133 -16.46 -5.91 -13.64
CA MET A 133 -17.27 -4.80 -13.17
C MET A 133 -17.66 -3.96 -14.38
N SER A 134 -18.91 -4.09 -14.79
CA SER A 134 -19.49 -3.52 -16.03
C SER A 134 -19.49 -1.98 -16.11
N LYS A 135 -18.77 -1.26 -15.24
CA LYS A 135 -18.65 0.19 -15.28
C LYS A 135 -17.27 0.68 -14.81
N PRO A 136 -16.67 1.68 -15.48
CA PRO A 136 -15.39 2.26 -15.08
C PRO A 136 -15.47 2.94 -13.70
N PHE A 137 -14.37 2.84 -12.95
CA PHE A 137 -14.17 3.43 -11.62
C PHE A 137 -13.60 4.84 -11.76
N TRP A 138 -12.44 4.95 -12.42
CA TRP A 138 -11.80 6.20 -12.80
C TRP A 138 -12.13 6.48 -14.27
N MET A 139 -12.53 7.71 -14.61
CA MET A 139 -12.96 8.03 -15.98
C MET A 139 -11.80 7.87 -16.96
N ASP A 140 -11.89 6.86 -17.83
CA ASP A 140 -10.98 6.57 -18.94
C ASP A 140 -10.78 7.78 -19.88
N LYS A 141 -11.83 8.59 -20.03
CA LYS A 141 -11.91 9.71 -20.99
C LYS A 141 -11.69 11.11 -20.39
N ASN A 142 -11.57 11.25 -19.07
CA ASN A 142 -11.35 12.55 -18.44
C ASN A 142 -10.20 12.51 -17.43
N LYS A 143 -8.98 12.40 -17.97
CA LYS A 143 -7.71 12.43 -17.23
C LYS A 143 -7.56 13.66 -16.34
N THR A 144 -8.16 14.78 -16.73
CA THR A 144 -8.12 16.05 -16.01
C THR A 144 -8.76 15.92 -14.62
N SER A 145 -9.96 15.36 -14.51
CA SER A 145 -10.64 15.19 -13.21
C SER A 145 -9.93 14.26 -12.21
N ASN A 146 -9.25 13.23 -12.72
CA ASN A 146 -8.52 12.26 -11.92
C ASN A 146 -7.18 12.81 -11.41
N ILE A 147 -6.48 13.60 -12.24
CA ILE A 147 -5.24 14.28 -11.85
C ILE A 147 -5.54 15.51 -10.99
N GLU A 148 -6.57 16.30 -11.30
CA GLU A 148 -7.02 17.41 -10.44
C GLU A 148 -7.40 16.90 -9.05
N PHE A 149 -8.04 15.72 -8.97
CA PHE A 149 -8.29 15.06 -7.69
C PHE A 149 -7.00 14.74 -6.93
N ILE A 150 -6.01 14.15 -7.61
CA ILE A 150 -4.71 13.82 -7.01
C ILE A 150 -3.96 15.09 -6.59
N GLU A 151 -3.87 16.10 -7.46
CA GLU A 151 -3.14 17.35 -7.24
C GLU A 151 -3.78 18.25 -6.18
N ALA A 152 -5.12 18.36 -6.16
CA ALA A 152 -5.82 19.18 -5.17
C ALA A 152 -5.74 18.62 -3.76
N ASN A 153 -5.50 17.30 -3.62
CA ASN A 153 -5.51 16.63 -2.32
C ASN A 153 -4.11 16.18 -1.87
N LEU A 154 -3.11 16.11 -2.77
CA LEU A 154 -1.71 15.83 -2.42
C LEU A 154 -1.05 16.92 -1.58
N LEU A 155 -1.52 18.16 -1.65
CA LEU A 155 -0.97 19.28 -0.85
C LEU A 155 -1.33 19.19 0.65
N TYR A 156 -2.17 18.23 1.04
CA TYR A 156 -2.63 18.01 2.41
C TYR A 156 -2.07 16.72 3.05
N PHE A 157 -1.15 16.03 2.38
CA PHE A 157 -0.44 14.84 2.91
C PHE A 157 1.03 15.14 3.20
#